data_AF-X6EQI0-F1
#
_entry.id   AF-X6EQI0-F1
#
_cell.length_a   1.000
_cell.length_b   1.000
_cell.length_c   1.000
_cell.angle_alpha   90.00
_cell.angle_beta   90.00
_cell.angle_gamma   90.00
#
_symmetry.space_group_name_H-M   'P 1'
#
loop_
_entity.id
_entity.type
_entity.pdbx_description
1 polymer ?
#
loop_
_entity_poly.entity_id
_entity_poly.type
_entity_poly.pdbx_seq_one_letter_code
_entity_poly.pdbx_strand_id
1 'polypeptide(L)'
;MADASAWARQGTAPDGTGFIRAGAGAPVLLIHGVGMNAAIWQPQIDRMAESFDVIAIDMLGHGRSPLPPPNPELADYADQAIRLLDHLGLDRVSVVGHSMGALVAQELALNAPERVRRIVSLNAVFRRPPELAEAVRQRAVALTGHSDAAGTALTIARWFGDPVPAELKAAAQKTASALGAVDPEGYARTYRLFARADGDHADRLPTLAVPALFMTGSEDRNSSPAMSAAMARLAPLGRCTVLPDEKHMMAVAAPDLTARHIVDFLGEDEAIEQRSAAEMGAAFDNGEFRRALGSFLTGVTIVTTIGPEGEPRGFTANSFTSVSLDPPLVLVCIAHKALGHPVFATAKSFAINVLNEDQKAASGIFASKAADKFASVGWQPGRTGSPVLDGSVASFDCDMERLVEAGDHSILIGRVRDFEHNSAQPLGYCRGAYVAPGLSQDALAATQPGTDVGAILENGGRILFLETADGFELPRGRGLGSAGDDKSLRGLLAAKAIEAQLGFLFAVWDDAGPVSRTHVYYRGTFDVPASSDRGIRLIEIDAIERLKIADPAIRSMLSRYVRECSVDAFGVYVGNNVEGEVRPLARPSASTVNTGDHG
;
A
#
# COMPACT_ATOMS: atom_id res chain seq x y z
N MET A 1 32.32 31.38 -29.06
CA MET A 1 33.02 30.17 -29.55
C MET A 1 33.11 29.20 -28.40
N ALA A 2 32.10 28.36 -28.24
CA ALA A 2 32.08 27.28 -27.25
C ALA A 2 32.76 26.08 -27.90
N ASP A 3 33.92 25.69 -27.37
CA ASP A 3 34.77 24.67 -27.96
C ASP A 3 34.13 23.30 -27.78
N ALA A 4 33.93 22.62 -28.91
CA ALA A 4 33.49 21.25 -28.97
C ALA A 4 34.67 20.35 -28.58
N SER A 5 34.51 19.52 -27.54
CA SER A 5 34.92 18.10 -27.60
C SER A 5 34.59 17.36 -26.30
N ALA A 6 33.55 16.53 -26.38
CA ALA A 6 33.21 15.47 -25.45
C ALA A 6 34.18 14.28 -25.59
N TRP A 7 35.49 14.52 -25.44
CA TRP A 7 36.48 13.44 -25.40
C TRP A 7 36.84 13.13 -23.95
N ALA A 8 36.90 11.83 -23.66
CA ALA A 8 37.32 11.33 -22.36
C ALA A 8 38.80 11.69 -22.14
N ARG A 9 39.08 12.51 -21.13
CA ARG A 9 40.44 12.91 -20.77
C ARG A 9 41.02 11.93 -19.76
N GLN A 10 42.14 11.32 -20.10
CA GLN A 10 42.93 10.58 -19.12
C GLN A 10 43.69 11.56 -18.23
N GLY A 11 43.65 11.31 -16.92
CA GLY A 11 44.33 12.11 -15.90
C GLY A 11 45.05 11.24 -14.88
N THR A 12 45.87 11.90 -14.07
CA THR A 12 46.54 11.29 -12.92
C THR A 12 46.55 12.30 -11.79
N ALA A 13 45.99 11.94 -10.64
CA ALA A 13 45.99 12.78 -9.45
C ALA A 13 47.39 12.82 -8.80
N PRO A 14 47.68 13.78 -7.90
CA PRO A 14 49.00 13.92 -7.27
C PRO A 14 49.47 12.68 -6.50
N ASP A 15 48.56 11.85 -6.00
CA ASP A 15 48.87 10.60 -5.31
C ASP A 15 49.13 9.42 -6.26
N GLY A 16 49.11 9.66 -7.58
CA GLY A 16 49.29 8.66 -8.62
C GLY A 16 47.99 8.00 -9.09
N THR A 17 46.83 8.36 -8.54
CA THR A 17 45.55 7.77 -8.96
C THR A 17 45.22 8.10 -10.42
N GLY A 18 45.12 7.07 -11.26
CA GLY A 18 44.67 7.19 -12.64
C GLY A 18 43.15 7.36 -12.74
N PHE A 19 42.69 8.16 -13.70
CA PHE A 19 41.26 8.30 -13.97
C PHE A 19 40.98 8.72 -15.42
N ILE A 20 39.74 8.54 -15.85
CA ILE A 20 39.16 9.06 -17.08
C ILE A 20 38.02 10.01 -16.70
N ARG A 21 37.96 11.21 -17.29
CA ARG A 21 36.86 12.15 -17.07
C ARG A 21 36.26 12.63 -18.38
N ALA A 22 34.94 12.64 -18.48
CA ALA A 22 34.21 13.09 -19.67
C ALA A 22 32.88 13.74 -19.30
N GLY A 23 32.40 14.64 -20.18
CA GLY A 23 31.11 15.30 -20.00
C GLY A 23 31.16 16.51 -19.09
N ALA A 24 29.97 17.02 -18.79
CA ALA A 24 29.72 18.12 -17.87
C ALA A 24 28.34 17.94 -17.25
N GLY A 25 28.15 18.37 -16.01
CA GLY A 25 26.88 18.22 -15.30
C GLY A 25 27.08 17.72 -13.87
N ALA A 26 26.09 17.02 -13.33
CA ALA A 26 26.19 16.43 -12.01
C ALA A 26 27.33 15.37 -11.99
N PRO A 27 28.23 15.40 -10.99
CA PRO A 27 29.39 14.51 -10.98
C PRO A 27 29.02 13.07 -10.58
N VAL A 28 29.53 12.10 -11.36
CA VAL A 28 29.32 10.66 -11.16
C VAL A 28 30.66 9.93 -11.18
N LEU A 29 31.01 9.30 -10.06
CA LEU A 29 32.20 8.47 -9.93
C LEU A 29 31.88 7.01 -10.31
N LEU A 30 32.60 6.44 -11.27
CA LEU A 30 32.50 5.05 -11.72
C LEU A 30 33.70 4.24 -11.22
N ILE A 31 33.45 3.19 -10.43
CA ILE A 31 34.48 2.35 -9.80
C ILE A 31 34.40 0.93 -10.38
N HIS A 32 35.45 0.49 -11.07
CA HIS A 32 35.47 -0.81 -11.76
C HIS A 32 35.62 -2.01 -10.81
N GLY A 33 35.37 -3.22 -11.33
CA GLY A 33 35.59 -4.48 -10.60
C GLY A 33 37.05 -4.94 -10.57
N VAL A 34 37.35 -5.95 -9.76
CA VAL A 34 38.70 -6.53 -9.68
C VAL A 34 39.13 -7.13 -11.02
N GLY A 35 40.37 -6.89 -11.44
CA GLY A 35 40.89 -7.34 -12.73
C GLY A 35 40.52 -6.46 -13.93
N MET A 36 39.96 -5.28 -13.68
CA MET A 36 39.62 -4.29 -14.72
C MET A 36 40.43 -3.00 -14.54
N ASN A 37 40.12 -1.99 -15.36
CA ASN A 37 40.61 -0.62 -15.24
C ASN A 37 39.48 0.35 -15.65
N ALA A 38 39.70 1.66 -15.50
CA ALA A 38 38.73 2.71 -15.79
C ALA A 38 38.13 2.62 -17.21
N ALA A 39 38.89 2.14 -18.20
CA ALA A 39 38.45 2.06 -19.59
C ALA A 39 37.30 1.04 -19.80
N ILE A 40 37.05 0.13 -18.85
CA ILE A 40 35.91 -0.80 -18.92
C ILE A 40 34.57 -0.06 -18.94
N TRP A 41 34.53 1.16 -18.37
CA TRP A 41 33.34 2.00 -18.30
C TRP A 41 33.06 2.79 -19.58
N GLN A 42 33.89 2.66 -20.64
CA GLN A 42 33.70 3.43 -21.88
C GLN A 42 32.24 3.37 -22.41
N PRO A 43 31.56 2.22 -22.45
CA PRO A 43 30.16 2.17 -22.91
C PRO A 43 29.20 3.02 -22.07
N GLN A 44 29.43 3.15 -20.76
CA GLN A 44 28.64 4.02 -19.87
C GLN A 44 29.03 5.47 -20.04
N ILE A 45 30.33 5.77 -20.13
CA ILE A 45 30.83 7.13 -20.39
C ILE A 45 30.18 7.68 -21.66
N ASP A 46 30.16 6.92 -22.75
CA ASP A 46 29.56 7.32 -24.03
C ASP A 46 28.07 7.67 -23.91
N ARG A 47 27.35 7.04 -22.97
CA ARG A 47 25.89 7.22 -22.78
C ARG A 47 25.54 8.26 -21.74
N MET A 48 26.44 8.54 -20.80
CA MET A 48 26.18 9.39 -19.64
C MET A 48 26.84 10.77 -19.75
N ALA A 49 27.92 10.91 -20.53
CA ALA A 49 28.69 12.15 -20.61
C ALA A 49 27.92 13.34 -21.21
N GLU A 50 26.78 13.10 -21.86
CA GLU A 50 25.91 14.18 -22.34
C GLU A 50 25.16 14.89 -21.20
N SER A 51 24.93 14.22 -20.07
CA SER A 51 24.13 14.74 -18.95
C SER A 51 24.89 14.79 -17.62
N PHE A 52 26.02 14.09 -17.52
CA PHE A 52 26.79 13.97 -16.29
C PHE A 52 28.26 14.31 -16.53
N ASP A 53 28.91 14.83 -15.49
CA ASP A 53 30.37 14.85 -15.40
C ASP A 53 30.82 13.48 -14.87
N VAL A 54 31.26 12.60 -15.77
CA VAL A 54 31.56 11.20 -15.48
C VAL A 54 33.04 11.03 -15.20
N ILE A 55 33.39 10.47 -14.04
CA ILE A 55 34.76 10.20 -13.59
C ILE A 55 34.92 8.69 -13.39
N ALA A 56 35.66 7.99 -14.24
CA ALA A 56 36.01 6.60 -14.04
C ALA A 56 37.40 6.48 -13.41
N ILE A 57 37.49 5.87 -12.22
CA ILE A 57 38.74 5.74 -11.45
C ILE A 57 39.44 4.41 -11.75
N ASP A 58 40.77 4.41 -11.86
CA ASP A 58 41.60 3.21 -11.72
C ASP A 58 41.81 2.92 -10.23
N MET A 59 41.26 1.82 -9.72
CA MET A 59 41.47 1.42 -8.33
C MET A 59 42.94 1.11 -8.05
N LEU A 60 43.39 1.22 -6.80
CA LEU A 60 44.72 0.80 -6.37
C LEU A 60 45.06 -0.61 -6.93
N GLY A 61 46.26 -0.74 -7.49
CA GLY A 61 46.77 -1.98 -8.10
C GLY A 61 46.18 -2.30 -9.47
N HIS A 62 45.44 -1.37 -10.07
CA HIS A 62 44.83 -1.53 -11.39
C HIS A 62 45.10 -0.31 -12.27
N GLY A 63 45.04 -0.53 -13.58
CA GLY A 63 45.24 0.53 -14.57
C GLY A 63 46.56 1.27 -14.34
N ARG A 64 46.47 2.58 -14.13
CA ARG A 64 47.64 3.46 -13.90
C ARG A 64 47.89 3.79 -12.43
N SER A 65 47.05 3.30 -11.52
CA SER A 65 47.10 3.63 -10.10
C SER A 65 48.18 2.82 -9.36
N PRO A 66 48.74 3.36 -8.27
CA PRO A 66 49.77 2.68 -7.47
C PRO A 66 49.21 1.42 -6.79
N LEU A 67 50.11 0.54 -6.35
CA LEU A 67 49.74 -0.65 -5.58
C LEU A 67 49.01 -0.29 -4.27
N PRO A 68 48.02 -1.08 -3.85
CA PRO A 68 47.42 -0.94 -2.53
C PRO A 68 48.41 -1.38 -1.45
N PRO A 69 48.17 -1.08 -0.16
CA PRO A 69 48.96 -1.65 0.93
C PRO A 69 49.03 -3.19 0.86
N PRO A 70 50.04 -3.83 1.49
CA PRO A 70 50.18 -5.29 1.44
C PRO A 70 48.94 -6.07 1.92
N ASN A 71 48.22 -5.52 2.91
CA ASN A 71 46.98 -6.06 3.44
C ASN A 71 45.89 -5.00 3.31
N PRO A 72 45.27 -4.85 2.14
CA PRO A 72 44.33 -3.77 1.93
C PRO A 72 42.98 -4.06 2.55
N GLU A 73 42.29 -3.01 2.95
CA GLU A 73 40.89 -2.97 3.40
C GLU A 73 40.04 -2.16 2.41
N LEU A 74 38.71 -2.28 2.49
CA LEU A 74 37.81 -1.49 1.64
C LEU A 74 38.00 0.01 1.84
N ALA A 75 38.34 0.44 3.06
CA ALA A 75 38.63 1.81 3.41
C ALA A 75 39.79 2.41 2.58
N ASP A 76 40.84 1.64 2.27
CA ASP A 76 41.97 2.14 1.47
C ASP A 76 41.53 2.62 0.07
N TYR A 77 40.56 1.92 -0.54
CA TYR A 77 40.01 2.26 -1.85
C TYR A 77 38.97 3.39 -1.75
N ALA A 78 38.18 3.43 -0.67
CA ALA A 78 37.27 4.55 -0.42
C ALA A 78 38.06 5.85 -0.19
N ASP A 79 39.15 5.81 0.56
CA ASP A 79 40.06 6.94 0.78
C ASP A 79 40.76 7.37 -0.51
N GLN A 80 41.11 6.42 -1.39
CA GLN A 80 41.60 6.73 -2.74
C GLN A 80 40.57 7.54 -3.53
N ALA A 81 39.31 7.11 -3.52
CA ALA A 81 38.23 7.83 -4.17
C ALA A 81 38.07 9.25 -3.59
N ILE A 82 38.08 9.41 -2.27
CA ILE A 82 38.00 10.72 -1.60
C ILE A 82 39.13 11.64 -2.05
N ARG A 83 40.38 11.17 -2.05
CA ARG A 83 41.54 11.97 -2.51
C ARG A 83 41.40 12.40 -3.97
N LEU A 84 40.87 11.53 -4.83
CA LEU A 84 40.58 11.90 -6.22
C LEU A 84 39.49 12.99 -6.29
N LEU A 85 38.41 12.86 -5.52
CA LEU A 85 37.36 13.88 -5.48
C LEU A 85 37.89 15.24 -5.00
N ASP A 86 38.73 15.25 -3.95
CA ASP A 86 39.37 16.45 -3.44
C ASP A 86 40.28 17.11 -4.49
N HIS A 87 41.07 16.30 -5.20
CA HIS A 87 41.91 16.79 -6.31
C HIS A 87 41.09 17.44 -7.43
N LEU A 88 39.91 16.89 -7.74
CA LEU A 88 39.02 17.39 -8.77
C LEU A 88 38.14 18.57 -8.30
N GLY A 89 38.19 18.93 -7.01
CA GLY A 89 37.37 19.98 -6.42
C GLY A 89 35.89 19.60 -6.35
N LEU A 90 35.58 18.31 -6.16
CA LEU A 90 34.22 17.78 -6.11
C LEU A 90 33.80 17.49 -4.67
N ASP A 91 32.92 18.33 -4.14
CA ASP A 91 32.44 18.18 -2.75
C ASP A 91 31.54 16.96 -2.58
N ARG A 92 30.64 16.69 -3.54
CA ARG A 92 29.66 15.61 -3.46
C ARG A 92 29.37 14.98 -4.82
N VAL A 93 29.34 13.66 -4.89
CA VAL A 93 29.15 12.91 -6.14
C VAL A 93 28.15 11.77 -6.00
N SER A 94 27.55 11.34 -7.11
CA SER A 94 26.91 10.01 -7.16
C SER A 94 27.97 8.95 -7.47
N VAL A 95 27.82 7.74 -6.95
CA VAL A 95 28.83 6.68 -7.12
C VAL A 95 28.21 5.44 -7.75
N VAL A 96 28.80 4.95 -8.83
CA VAL A 96 28.42 3.68 -9.47
C VAL A 96 29.61 2.74 -9.34
N GLY A 97 29.42 1.61 -8.68
CA GLY A 97 30.45 0.59 -8.50
C GLY A 97 30.06 -0.71 -9.17
N HIS A 98 31.03 -1.41 -9.77
CA HIS A 98 30.84 -2.75 -10.32
C HIS A 98 31.63 -3.79 -9.53
N SER A 99 30.98 -4.87 -9.10
CA SER A 99 31.61 -5.99 -8.39
C SER A 99 32.39 -5.52 -7.16
N MET A 100 33.71 -5.66 -7.12
CA MET A 100 34.56 -5.07 -6.06
C MET A 100 34.33 -3.56 -5.90
N GLY A 101 34.20 -2.82 -7.00
CA GLY A 101 33.93 -1.38 -6.96
C GLY A 101 32.57 -1.04 -6.34
N ALA A 102 31.60 -1.96 -6.36
CA ALA A 102 30.34 -1.80 -5.66
C ALA A 102 30.50 -1.88 -4.13
N LEU A 103 31.38 -2.76 -3.64
CA LEU A 103 31.74 -2.80 -2.22
C LEU A 103 32.48 -1.51 -1.80
N VAL A 104 33.38 -1.01 -2.64
CA VAL A 104 34.07 0.27 -2.39
C VAL A 104 33.07 1.44 -2.37
N ALA A 105 32.10 1.46 -3.29
CA ALA A 105 31.05 2.48 -3.30
C ALA A 105 30.19 2.44 -2.03
N GLN A 106 29.87 1.25 -1.53
CA GLN A 106 29.17 1.08 -0.24
C GLN A 106 30.02 1.56 0.93
N GLU A 107 31.29 1.19 1.00
CA GLU A 107 32.21 1.64 2.05
C GLU A 107 32.34 3.16 2.08
N LEU A 108 32.51 3.79 0.91
CA LEU A 108 32.58 5.23 0.76
C LEU A 108 31.31 5.92 1.29
N ALA A 109 30.13 5.42 0.91
CA ALA A 109 28.86 5.99 1.34
C ALA A 109 28.56 5.77 2.83
N LEU A 110 29.07 4.69 3.41
CA LEU A 110 28.93 4.40 4.84
C LEU A 110 29.89 5.24 5.70
N ASN A 111 31.10 5.52 5.21
CA ASN A 111 32.12 6.28 5.96
C ASN A 111 32.02 7.79 5.77
N ALA A 112 31.60 8.24 4.58
CA ALA A 112 31.55 9.65 4.20
C ALA A 112 30.22 9.99 3.48
N PRO A 113 29.07 9.80 4.15
CA PRO A 113 27.74 10.01 3.54
C PRO A 113 27.54 11.45 3.01
N GLU A 114 28.23 12.44 3.57
CA GLU A 114 28.22 13.82 3.10
C GLU A 114 28.86 14.01 1.72
N ARG A 115 29.82 13.14 1.36
CA ARG A 115 30.51 13.14 0.07
C ARG A 115 29.72 12.41 -1.02
N VAL A 116 28.68 11.67 -0.64
CA VAL A 116 27.91 10.83 -1.55
C VAL A 116 26.47 11.30 -1.68
N ARG A 117 26.00 11.46 -2.93
CA ARG A 117 24.60 11.81 -3.22
C ARG A 117 23.70 10.58 -3.20
N ARG A 118 24.16 9.51 -3.86
CA ARG A 118 23.46 8.24 -4.06
C ARG A 118 24.45 7.21 -4.60
N ILE A 119 24.17 5.93 -4.39
CA ILE A 119 25.01 4.83 -4.89
C ILE A 119 24.25 3.88 -5.82
N VAL A 120 24.95 3.36 -6.82
CA VAL A 120 24.51 2.23 -7.64
C VAL A 120 25.54 1.11 -7.50
N SER A 121 25.13 -0.01 -6.90
CA SER A 121 25.92 -1.22 -6.70
C SER A 121 25.60 -2.27 -7.76
N LEU A 122 26.41 -2.36 -8.80
CA LEU A 122 26.28 -3.35 -9.88
C LEU A 122 27.00 -4.65 -9.52
N ASN A 123 26.32 -5.79 -9.62
CA ASN A 123 26.89 -7.13 -9.41
C ASN A 123 27.67 -7.26 -8.09
N ALA A 124 27.20 -6.63 -7.01
CA ALA A 124 27.83 -6.71 -5.69
C ALA A 124 27.62 -8.09 -5.06
N VAL A 125 28.64 -8.60 -4.37
CA VAL A 125 28.54 -9.82 -3.57
C VAL A 125 28.00 -9.50 -2.17
N PHE A 126 27.22 -10.40 -1.60
CA PHE A 126 26.69 -10.24 -0.24
C PHE A 126 26.45 -11.58 0.42
N ARG A 127 27.04 -11.81 1.61
CA ARG A 127 26.88 -13.03 2.43
C ARG A 127 26.83 -14.31 1.58
N ARG A 128 27.89 -14.58 0.82
CA ARG A 128 27.96 -15.73 -0.10
C ARG A 128 27.68 -17.03 0.66
N PRO A 129 26.97 -17.99 0.03
CA PRO A 129 26.87 -19.34 0.57
C PRO A 129 28.26 -19.91 0.88
N PRO A 130 28.44 -20.70 1.95
CA PRO A 130 29.76 -21.18 2.38
C PRO A 130 30.59 -21.84 1.28
N GLU A 131 29.95 -22.64 0.43
CA GLU A 131 30.61 -23.32 -0.70
C GLU A 131 31.17 -22.33 -1.73
N LEU A 132 30.38 -21.30 -2.09
CA LEU A 132 30.82 -20.25 -3.02
C LEU A 132 31.92 -19.39 -2.38
N ALA A 133 31.78 -19.07 -1.09
CA ALA A 133 32.79 -18.31 -0.35
C ALA A 133 34.14 -19.06 -0.34
N GLU A 134 34.13 -20.36 -0.06
CA GLU A 134 35.32 -21.21 -0.07
C GLU A 134 35.93 -21.31 -1.47
N ALA A 135 35.12 -21.52 -2.52
CA ALA A 135 35.61 -21.57 -3.89
C ALA A 135 36.28 -20.25 -4.35
N VAL A 136 35.82 -19.09 -3.86
CA VAL A 136 36.50 -17.80 -4.12
C VAL A 136 37.80 -17.69 -3.32
N ARG A 137 37.82 -18.12 -2.05
CA ARG A 137 39.04 -18.11 -1.22
C ARG A 137 40.14 -19.01 -1.78
N GLN A 138 39.80 -20.21 -2.25
CA GLN A 138 40.75 -21.12 -2.88
C GLN A 138 41.38 -20.51 -4.14
N ARG A 139 40.56 -19.84 -4.96
CA ARG A 139 41.08 -19.07 -6.11
C ARG A 139 42.04 -17.97 -5.66
N ALA A 140 41.71 -17.23 -4.60
CA ALA A 140 42.56 -16.17 -4.08
C ALA A 140 43.93 -16.67 -3.57
N VAL A 141 43.97 -17.88 -2.98
CA VAL A 141 45.21 -18.54 -2.55
C VAL A 141 46.03 -19.02 -3.76
N ALA A 142 45.36 -19.51 -4.80
CA ALA A 142 46.01 -20.01 -6.01
C ALA A 142 46.62 -18.90 -6.90
N LEU A 143 46.34 -17.62 -6.64
CA LEU A 143 46.94 -16.50 -7.38
C LEU A 143 48.43 -16.35 -7.03
N THR A 144 49.29 -16.89 -7.88
CA THR A 144 50.76 -16.82 -7.76
C THR A 144 51.39 -15.63 -8.50
N GLY A 145 50.63 -14.54 -8.71
CA GLY A 145 51.17 -13.30 -9.26
C GLY A 145 51.51 -13.34 -10.75
N HIS A 146 50.93 -14.25 -11.54
CA HIS A 146 50.92 -14.14 -13.00
C HIS A 146 49.52 -14.51 -13.51
N SER A 147 48.98 -13.75 -14.47
CA SER A 147 47.76 -14.12 -15.17
C SER A 147 48.06 -15.32 -16.08
N ASP A 148 47.31 -16.42 -15.93
CA ASP A 148 47.38 -17.55 -16.86
C ASP A 148 46.24 -17.46 -17.89
N ALA A 149 46.52 -17.86 -19.12
CA ALA A 149 45.54 -17.77 -20.21
C ALA A 149 44.30 -18.65 -19.96
N ALA A 150 44.50 -19.78 -19.26
CA ALA A 150 43.43 -20.72 -18.91
C ALA A 150 42.47 -20.14 -17.86
N GLY A 151 42.97 -19.53 -16.78
CA GLY A 151 42.14 -18.86 -15.76
C GLY A 151 41.43 -17.63 -16.30
N THR A 152 42.07 -16.90 -17.22
CA THR A 152 41.44 -15.82 -17.98
C THR A 152 40.26 -16.33 -18.80
N ALA A 153 40.46 -17.40 -19.58
CA ALA A 153 39.38 -17.99 -20.39
C ALA A 153 38.20 -18.47 -19.53
N LEU A 154 38.46 -19.17 -18.41
CA LEU A 154 37.43 -19.61 -17.48
C LEU A 154 36.66 -18.43 -16.85
N THR A 155 37.34 -17.32 -16.60
CA THR A 155 36.72 -16.10 -16.07
C THR A 155 35.83 -15.43 -17.11
N ILE A 156 36.27 -15.33 -18.36
CA ILE A 156 35.47 -14.78 -19.45
C ILE A 156 34.23 -15.64 -19.72
N ALA A 157 34.39 -16.98 -19.74
CA ALA A 157 33.29 -17.91 -19.88
C ALA A 157 32.20 -17.71 -18.79
N ARG A 158 32.62 -17.52 -17.54
CA ARG A 158 31.70 -17.25 -16.43
C ARG A 158 31.00 -15.88 -16.57
N TRP A 159 31.70 -14.88 -17.08
CA TRP A 159 31.22 -13.49 -17.14
C TRP A 159 30.31 -13.20 -18.35
N PHE A 160 30.53 -13.87 -19.48
CA PHE A 160 29.81 -13.65 -20.73
C PHE A 160 29.04 -14.88 -21.25
N GLY A 161 29.28 -16.08 -20.71
CA GLY A 161 28.70 -17.34 -21.19
C GLY A 161 29.73 -18.23 -21.90
N ASP A 162 29.39 -19.51 -22.04
CA ASP A 162 30.19 -20.52 -22.75
C ASP A 162 29.27 -21.35 -23.67
N PRO A 163 29.37 -21.18 -25.02
CA PRO A 163 30.24 -20.23 -25.70
C PRO A 163 29.80 -18.77 -25.51
N VAL A 164 30.74 -17.83 -25.64
CA VAL A 164 30.42 -16.39 -25.63
C VAL A 164 29.51 -16.05 -26.83
N PRO A 165 28.35 -15.39 -26.61
CA PRO A 165 27.46 -14.95 -27.70
C PRO A 165 28.20 -14.13 -28.76
N ALA A 166 27.81 -14.28 -30.03
CA ALA A 166 28.56 -13.72 -31.16
C ALA A 166 28.71 -12.20 -31.09
N GLU A 167 27.64 -11.52 -30.68
CA GLU A 167 27.50 -10.10 -30.45
C GLU A 167 28.37 -9.59 -29.29
N LEU A 168 28.68 -10.45 -28.31
CA LEU A 168 29.49 -10.09 -27.14
C LEU A 168 30.98 -10.40 -27.31
N LYS A 169 31.40 -11.06 -28.39
CA LYS A 169 32.79 -11.50 -28.59
C LYS A 169 33.81 -10.37 -28.51
N ALA A 170 33.53 -9.22 -29.14
CA ALA A 170 34.43 -8.07 -29.12
C ALA A 170 34.57 -7.49 -27.70
N ALA A 171 33.47 -7.46 -26.96
CA ALA A 171 33.44 -6.96 -25.59
C ALA A 171 34.20 -7.91 -24.64
N ALA A 172 33.93 -9.22 -24.75
CA ALA A 172 34.64 -10.26 -24.01
C ALA A 172 36.16 -10.26 -24.30
N GLN A 173 36.57 -10.05 -25.55
CA GLN A 173 37.98 -9.93 -25.92
C GLN A 173 38.64 -8.70 -25.28
N LYS A 174 37.97 -7.54 -25.28
CA LYS A 174 38.49 -6.35 -24.59
C LYS A 174 38.62 -6.59 -23.08
N THR A 175 37.63 -7.22 -22.46
CA THR A 175 37.68 -7.61 -21.04
C THR A 175 38.81 -8.59 -20.75
N ALA A 176 39.04 -9.57 -21.63
CA ALA A 176 40.14 -10.52 -21.50
C ALA A 176 41.51 -9.84 -21.57
N SER A 177 41.68 -8.92 -22.53
CA SER A 177 42.91 -8.12 -22.66
C SER A 177 43.15 -7.23 -21.44
N ALA A 178 42.10 -6.60 -20.91
CA ALA A 178 42.19 -5.80 -19.69
C ALA A 178 42.63 -6.67 -18.50
N LEU A 179 42.01 -7.82 -18.31
CA LEU A 179 42.35 -8.77 -17.23
C LEU A 179 43.78 -9.30 -17.36
N GLY A 180 44.23 -9.61 -18.57
CA GLY A 180 45.59 -10.07 -18.83
C GLY A 180 46.67 -9.02 -18.58
N ALA A 181 46.33 -7.73 -18.66
CA ALA A 181 47.25 -6.61 -18.50
C ALA A 181 47.30 -6.02 -17.08
N VAL A 182 46.50 -6.53 -16.13
CA VAL A 182 46.50 -6.03 -14.75
C VAL A 182 47.82 -6.37 -14.05
N ASP A 183 48.31 -5.43 -13.24
CA ASP A 183 49.44 -5.67 -12.36
C ASP A 183 49.16 -6.90 -11.47
N PRO A 184 49.96 -7.97 -11.54
CA PRO A 184 49.61 -9.21 -10.87
C PRO A 184 49.64 -9.12 -9.33
N GLU A 185 50.48 -8.24 -8.78
CA GLU A 185 50.55 -8.02 -7.34
C GLU A 185 49.33 -7.22 -6.87
N GLY A 186 48.98 -6.15 -7.58
CA GLY A 186 47.78 -5.37 -7.36
C GLY A 186 46.50 -6.20 -7.47
N TYR A 187 46.41 -7.04 -8.51
CA TYR A 187 45.33 -7.99 -8.70
C TYR A 187 45.21 -8.96 -7.51
N ALA A 188 46.31 -9.59 -7.10
CA ALA A 188 46.30 -10.56 -6.01
C ALA A 188 45.90 -9.94 -4.66
N ARG A 189 46.43 -8.76 -4.32
CA ARG A 189 46.08 -8.04 -3.08
C ARG A 189 44.59 -7.70 -3.04
N THR A 190 44.08 -7.14 -4.13
CA THR A 190 42.66 -6.74 -4.25
C THR A 190 41.72 -7.95 -4.28
N TYR A 191 42.08 -9.03 -4.99
CA TYR A 191 41.25 -10.22 -5.07
C TYR A 191 41.16 -10.95 -3.72
N ARG A 192 42.22 -10.96 -2.91
CA ARG A 192 42.17 -11.50 -1.53
C ARG A 192 41.27 -10.69 -0.61
N LEU A 193 41.18 -9.37 -0.80
CA LEU A 193 40.18 -8.53 -0.13
C LEU A 193 38.77 -8.88 -0.59
N PHE A 194 38.52 -8.86 -1.90
CA PHE A 194 37.22 -9.24 -2.46
C PHE A 194 36.75 -10.62 -1.97
N ALA A 195 37.67 -11.58 -1.87
CA ALA A 195 37.37 -12.95 -1.43
C ALA A 195 36.82 -13.06 -0.01
N ARG A 196 37.10 -12.09 0.87
CA ARG A 196 36.64 -12.08 2.28
C ARG A 196 35.59 -11.01 2.59
N ALA A 197 35.43 -10.00 1.73
CA ALA A 197 34.70 -8.78 2.04
C ALA A 197 33.16 -8.83 1.82
N ASP A 198 32.59 -10.00 1.53
CA ASP A 198 31.15 -10.13 1.22
C ASP A 198 30.24 -10.01 2.44
N GLY A 199 30.80 -10.04 3.65
CA GLY A 199 30.08 -9.81 4.90
C GLY A 199 30.32 -8.45 5.54
N ASP A 200 31.32 -7.69 5.07
CA ASP A 200 31.89 -6.55 5.80
C ASP A 200 30.88 -5.41 6.05
N HIS A 201 29.94 -5.22 5.12
CA HIS A 201 28.91 -4.19 5.25
C HIS A 201 27.62 -4.66 5.91
N ALA A 202 27.48 -5.96 6.20
CA ALA A 202 26.15 -6.52 6.47
C ALA A 202 25.44 -5.93 7.69
N ASP A 203 26.20 -5.56 8.73
CA ASP A 203 25.65 -4.96 9.95
C ASP A 203 25.57 -3.43 9.85
N ARG A 204 26.18 -2.84 8.82
CA ARG A 204 26.26 -1.39 8.59
C ARG A 204 25.29 -0.90 7.50
N LEU A 205 24.86 -1.77 6.59
CA LEU A 205 23.84 -1.43 5.57
C LEU A 205 22.56 -0.80 6.15
N PRO A 206 22.04 -1.20 7.34
CA PRO A 206 20.92 -0.52 7.98
C PRO A 206 21.14 0.96 8.32
N THR A 207 22.40 1.42 8.38
CA THR A 207 22.76 2.81 8.64
C THR A 207 23.12 3.58 7.38
N LEU A 208 22.99 2.98 6.18
CA LEU A 208 23.28 3.64 4.91
C LEU A 208 22.29 4.79 4.67
N ALA A 209 22.75 6.03 4.83
CA ALA A 209 21.90 7.22 4.84
C ALA A 209 21.51 7.73 3.43
N VAL A 210 22.18 7.24 2.39
CA VAL A 210 21.98 7.70 1.00
C VAL A 210 21.10 6.73 0.21
N PRO A 211 20.34 7.20 -0.80
CA PRO A 211 19.63 6.33 -1.74
C PRO A 211 20.59 5.34 -2.40
N ALA A 212 20.19 4.06 -2.47
CA ALA A 212 21.02 3.00 -2.99
C ALA A 212 20.26 2.09 -3.96
N LEU A 213 20.76 1.95 -5.18
CA LEU A 213 20.27 0.97 -6.15
C LEU A 213 21.22 -0.24 -6.19
N PHE A 214 20.72 -1.41 -5.82
CA PHE A 214 21.42 -2.68 -5.95
C PHE A 214 20.94 -3.38 -7.22
N MET A 215 21.86 -3.67 -8.14
CA MET A 215 21.51 -4.11 -9.48
C MET A 215 22.36 -5.31 -9.89
N THR A 216 21.76 -6.32 -10.50
CA THR A 216 22.49 -7.49 -11.01
C THR A 216 21.77 -8.15 -12.18
N GLY A 217 22.43 -9.06 -12.88
CA GLY A 217 21.81 -9.88 -13.93
C GLY A 217 21.15 -11.14 -13.36
N SER A 218 20.08 -11.62 -13.99
CA SER A 218 19.36 -12.82 -13.56
C SER A 218 20.20 -14.09 -13.65
N GLU A 219 21.24 -14.10 -14.50
CA GLU A 219 22.14 -15.23 -14.70
C GLU A 219 23.51 -15.06 -14.02
N ASP A 220 23.71 -14.02 -13.21
CA ASP A 220 24.93 -13.85 -12.43
C ASP A 220 24.95 -14.81 -11.23
N ARG A 221 25.77 -15.86 -11.35
CA ARG A 221 25.93 -16.87 -10.29
C ARG A 221 26.79 -16.41 -9.12
N ASN A 222 27.67 -15.43 -9.31
CA ASN A 222 28.57 -14.95 -8.25
C ASN A 222 27.94 -13.83 -7.42
N SER A 223 27.10 -13.01 -8.06
CA SER A 223 26.42 -11.87 -7.46
C SER A 223 24.92 -11.98 -7.72
N SER A 224 24.31 -13.01 -7.13
CA SER A 224 22.95 -13.44 -7.47
C SER A 224 21.87 -12.38 -7.19
N PRO A 225 20.70 -12.45 -7.85
CA PRO A 225 19.54 -11.60 -7.53
C PRO A 225 19.16 -11.60 -6.06
N ALA A 226 19.31 -12.74 -5.36
CA ALA A 226 19.03 -12.85 -3.93
C ALA A 226 19.97 -11.98 -3.07
N MET A 227 21.23 -11.82 -3.48
CA MET A 227 22.20 -10.95 -2.81
C MET A 227 21.81 -9.49 -2.94
N SER A 228 21.51 -9.02 -4.16
CA SER A 228 21.05 -7.65 -4.40
C SER A 228 19.75 -7.33 -3.67
N ALA A 229 18.79 -8.27 -3.67
CA ALA A 229 17.54 -8.12 -2.93
C ALA A 229 17.77 -8.08 -1.40
N ALA A 230 18.71 -8.85 -0.87
CA ALA A 230 19.04 -8.83 0.55
C ALA A 230 19.66 -7.49 0.98
N MET A 231 20.62 -6.98 0.20
CA MET A 231 21.20 -5.65 0.47
C MET A 231 20.15 -4.53 0.40
N ALA A 232 19.29 -4.56 -0.61
CA ALA A 232 18.21 -3.57 -0.77
C ALA A 232 17.22 -3.58 0.40
N ARG A 233 16.94 -4.75 1.00
CA ARG A 233 16.07 -4.86 2.19
C ARG A 233 16.72 -4.32 3.45
N LEU A 234 18.05 -4.39 3.57
CA LEU A 234 18.78 -3.89 4.73
C LEU A 234 18.97 -2.38 4.67
N ALA A 235 19.22 -1.80 3.48
CA ALA A 235 19.40 -0.37 3.32
C ALA A 235 18.06 0.40 3.45
N PRO A 236 17.95 1.44 4.30
CA PRO A 236 16.71 2.19 4.51
C PRO A 236 16.09 2.79 3.25
N LEU A 237 16.93 3.20 2.30
CA LEU A 237 16.57 3.77 1.00
C LEU A 237 17.01 2.86 -0.16
N GLY A 238 17.06 1.55 0.09
CA GLY A 238 17.51 0.54 -0.86
C GLY A 238 16.47 0.14 -1.88
N ARG A 239 16.88 -0.01 -3.15
CA ARG A 239 16.08 -0.59 -4.23
C ARG A 239 16.84 -1.72 -4.91
N CYS A 240 16.12 -2.68 -5.46
CA CYS A 240 16.71 -3.80 -6.19
C CYS A 240 16.18 -3.85 -7.62
N THR A 241 17.08 -3.94 -8.59
CA THR A 241 16.75 -4.17 -10.01
C THR A 241 17.50 -5.39 -10.53
N VAL A 242 16.79 -6.29 -11.22
CA VAL A 242 17.39 -7.49 -11.82
C VAL A 242 17.21 -7.41 -13.33
N LEU A 243 18.31 -7.44 -14.08
CA LEU A 243 18.27 -7.44 -15.53
C LEU A 243 18.07 -8.87 -16.05
N PRO A 244 17.03 -9.12 -16.88
CA PRO A 244 16.79 -10.45 -17.43
C PRO A 244 17.92 -10.84 -18.39
N ASP A 245 18.28 -12.12 -18.38
CA ASP A 245 19.28 -12.78 -19.23
C ASP A 245 20.73 -12.25 -19.11
N GLU A 246 20.96 -11.27 -18.25
CA GLU A 246 22.27 -10.68 -18.03
C GLU A 246 23.13 -11.47 -17.04
N LYS A 247 24.45 -11.38 -17.25
CA LYS A 247 25.49 -12.02 -16.41
C LYS A 247 26.31 -10.96 -15.67
N HIS A 248 27.54 -11.33 -15.26
CA HIS A 248 28.38 -10.50 -14.40
C HIS A 248 28.86 -9.20 -15.06
N MET A 249 29.03 -9.19 -16.37
CA MET A 249 29.55 -8.02 -17.11
C MET A 249 28.42 -7.22 -17.78
N MET A 250 27.24 -7.10 -17.14
CA MET A 250 26.06 -6.44 -17.71
C MET A 250 26.30 -4.98 -18.14
N ALA A 251 27.20 -4.26 -17.46
CA ALA A 251 27.61 -2.91 -17.88
C ALA A 251 28.25 -2.90 -19.27
N VAL A 252 28.96 -3.96 -19.65
CA VAL A 252 29.61 -4.08 -20.95
C VAL A 252 28.76 -4.87 -21.95
N ALA A 253 28.01 -5.87 -21.48
CA ALA A 253 27.19 -6.75 -22.31
C ALA A 253 25.88 -6.10 -22.75
N ALA A 254 25.22 -5.35 -21.86
CA ALA A 254 23.99 -4.61 -22.14
C ALA A 254 24.13 -3.15 -21.70
N PRO A 255 25.00 -2.38 -22.36
CA PRO A 255 25.35 -1.03 -21.94
C PRO A 255 24.17 -0.07 -21.99
N ASP A 256 23.27 -0.18 -22.99
CA ASP A 256 22.07 0.66 -23.10
C ASP A 256 21.07 0.40 -21.98
N LEU A 257 20.85 -0.88 -21.65
CA LEU A 257 19.93 -1.25 -20.58
C LEU A 257 20.47 -0.85 -19.21
N THR A 258 21.77 -1.11 -18.98
CA THR A 258 22.44 -0.74 -17.73
C THR A 258 22.49 0.77 -17.55
N ALA A 259 22.88 1.53 -18.58
CA ALA A 259 22.95 2.98 -18.51
C ALA A 259 21.59 3.62 -18.26
N ARG A 260 20.50 3.12 -18.88
CA ARG A 260 19.14 3.62 -18.63
C ARG A 260 18.79 3.56 -17.14
N HIS A 261 18.94 2.40 -16.51
CA HIS A 261 18.65 2.26 -15.08
C HIS A 261 19.55 3.10 -14.17
N ILE A 262 20.83 3.28 -14.54
CA ILE A 262 21.72 4.19 -13.81
C ILE A 262 21.21 5.62 -13.94
N VAL A 263 21.01 6.11 -15.17
CA VAL A 263 20.60 7.50 -15.44
C VAL A 263 19.25 7.81 -14.80
N ASP A 264 18.26 6.93 -14.95
CA ASP A 264 16.93 7.10 -14.35
C ASP A 264 17.05 7.31 -12.84
N PHE A 265 17.80 6.43 -12.16
CA PHE A 265 17.99 6.51 -10.71
C PHE A 265 18.79 7.74 -10.28
N LEU A 266 19.80 8.14 -11.07
CA LEU A 266 20.62 9.32 -10.76
C LEU A 266 19.85 10.63 -10.94
N GLY A 267 18.97 10.69 -11.94
CA GLY A 267 18.12 11.84 -12.29
C GLY A 267 16.87 12.00 -11.42
N GLU A 268 16.57 11.08 -10.50
CA GLU A 268 15.37 11.16 -9.66
C GLU A 268 15.28 12.45 -8.85
N ASP A 269 16.39 13.05 -8.41
CA ASP A 269 16.32 14.33 -7.69
C ASP A 269 15.86 15.48 -8.58
N GLU A 270 16.27 15.53 -9.84
CA GLU A 270 15.81 16.60 -10.74
C GLU A 270 14.32 16.43 -11.03
N ALA A 271 13.85 15.18 -11.17
CA ALA A 271 12.44 14.87 -11.33
C ALA A 271 11.64 15.13 -10.05
N ILE A 272 12.19 14.86 -8.87
CA ILE A 272 11.58 15.13 -7.56
C ILE A 272 11.61 16.63 -7.27
N GLU A 273 12.69 17.37 -7.55
CA GLU A 273 12.76 18.83 -7.36
C GLU A 273 11.81 19.55 -8.33
N GLN A 274 11.69 19.09 -9.59
CA GLN A 274 10.71 19.62 -10.55
C GLN A 274 9.27 19.26 -10.17
N ARG A 275 9.02 18.03 -9.68
CA ARG A 275 7.71 17.62 -9.15
C ARG A 275 7.38 18.34 -7.85
N SER A 276 8.34 18.56 -6.97
CA SER A 276 8.16 19.25 -5.70
C SER A 276 7.95 20.74 -5.91
N ALA A 277 8.55 21.35 -6.94
CA ALA A 277 8.21 22.70 -7.39
C ALA A 277 6.79 22.78 -7.99
N ALA A 278 6.34 21.74 -8.69
CA ALA A 278 4.96 21.64 -9.19
C ALA A 278 3.94 21.35 -8.07
N GLU A 279 4.28 20.50 -7.10
CA GLU A 279 3.45 20.11 -5.95
C GLU A 279 3.44 21.17 -4.85
N MET A 280 4.50 21.96 -4.66
CA MET A 280 4.45 23.18 -3.84
C MET A 280 3.51 24.24 -4.42
N GLY A 281 3.14 24.14 -5.70
CA GLY A 281 2.07 24.91 -6.30
C GLY A 281 0.66 24.39 -5.98
N ALA A 282 0.51 23.12 -5.57
CA ALA A 282 -0.76 22.50 -5.23
C ALA A 282 -0.76 22.05 -3.77
N ALA A 283 -1.09 22.96 -2.86
CA ALA A 283 -1.22 22.66 -1.43
C ALA A 283 -2.14 21.45 -1.19
N PHE A 284 -1.65 20.45 -0.44
CA PHE A 284 -2.46 19.30 0.01
C PHE A 284 -3.63 19.80 0.87
N ASP A 285 -4.86 19.75 0.34
CA ASP A 285 -6.06 20.20 1.04
C ASP A 285 -6.46 19.16 2.10
N ASN A 286 -5.99 19.37 3.34
CA ASN A 286 -6.40 18.59 4.51
C ASN A 286 -7.93 18.53 4.69
N GLY A 287 -8.65 19.56 4.23
CA GLY A 287 -10.11 19.57 4.20
C GLY A 287 -10.68 18.56 3.21
N GLU A 288 -10.11 18.46 2.00
CA GLU A 288 -10.49 17.45 1.00
C GLU A 288 -10.16 16.04 1.45
N PHE A 289 -8.96 15.85 2.02
CA PHE A 289 -8.55 14.56 2.58
C PHE A 289 -9.53 14.09 3.67
N ARG A 290 -9.92 14.99 4.60
CA ARG A 290 -10.93 14.68 5.62
C ARG A 290 -12.30 14.35 5.01
N ARG A 291 -12.72 15.05 3.95
CA ARG A 291 -13.97 14.76 3.22
C ARG A 291 -13.91 13.38 2.53
N ALA A 292 -12.77 13.02 1.96
CA ALA A 292 -12.54 11.72 1.34
C ALA A 292 -12.65 10.59 2.38
N LEU A 293 -11.95 10.69 3.52
CA LEU A 293 -12.06 9.73 4.63
C LEU A 293 -13.50 9.61 5.16
N GLY A 294 -14.22 10.72 5.24
CA GLY A 294 -15.62 10.75 5.66
C GLY A 294 -16.58 10.03 4.70
N SER A 295 -16.15 9.59 3.52
CA SER A 295 -17.00 8.83 2.59
C SER A 295 -17.20 7.37 2.99
N PHE A 296 -16.38 6.85 3.91
CA PHE A 296 -16.57 5.53 4.49
C PHE A 296 -17.64 5.57 5.60
N LEU A 297 -18.73 4.83 5.41
CA LEU A 297 -19.79 4.71 6.42
C LEU A 297 -19.27 3.89 7.60
N THR A 298 -19.47 4.41 8.80
CA THR A 298 -19.01 3.79 10.06
C THR A 298 -20.14 3.73 11.07
N GLY A 299 -20.09 2.78 12.00
CA GLY A 299 -20.84 2.88 13.24
C GLY A 299 -20.21 3.93 14.16
N VAL A 300 -20.97 4.41 15.14
CA VAL A 300 -20.47 5.31 16.19
C VAL A 300 -20.22 4.53 17.46
N THR A 301 -19.06 4.75 18.08
CA THR A 301 -18.70 4.13 19.35
C THR A 301 -18.38 5.18 20.42
N ILE A 302 -18.59 4.84 21.68
CA ILE A 302 -17.97 5.52 22.82
C ILE A 302 -16.97 4.57 23.46
N VAL A 303 -15.71 4.99 23.48
CA VAL A 303 -14.62 4.26 24.12
C VAL A 303 -14.48 4.79 25.54
N THR A 304 -14.41 3.90 26.52
CA THR A 304 -14.40 4.24 27.94
C THR A 304 -13.26 3.53 28.68
N THR A 305 -12.79 4.13 29.77
CA THR A 305 -11.81 3.55 30.68
C THR A 305 -11.97 4.18 32.07
N ILE A 306 -11.23 3.67 33.06
CA ILE A 306 -11.12 4.26 34.39
C ILE A 306 -9.73 4.89 34.55
N GLY A 307 -9.70 6.14 34.98
CA GLY A 307 -8.48 6.89 35.27
C GLY A 307 -7.76 6.42 36.54
N PRO A 308 -6.54 6.92 36.79
CA PRO A 308 -5.72 6.49 37.92
C PRO A 308 -6.35 6.84 39.29
N GLU A 309 -7.22 7.84 39.35
CA GLU A 309 -7.94 8.23 40.58
C GLU A 309 -9.32 7.54 40.70
N GLY A 310 -9.62 6.60 39.81
CA GLY A 310 -10.89 5.89 39.76
C GLY A 310 -11.99 6.62 39.00
N GLU A 311 -11.67 7.72 38.32
CA GLU A 311 -12.68 8.52 37.61
C GLU A 311 -12.96 7.96 36.21
N PRO A 312 -14.23 7.88 35.76
CA PRO A 312 -14.55 7.36 34.44
C PRO A 312 -14.16 8.36 33.35
N ARG A 313 -13.52 7.87 32.29
CA ARG A 313 -13.11 8.65 31.12
C ARG A 313 -13.66 8.03 29.85
N GLY A 314 -14.05 8.87 28.89
CA GLY A 314 -14.49 8.37 27.60
C GLY A 314 -14.50 9.42 26.49
N PHE A 315 -14.50 8.92 25.26
CA PHE A 315 -14.57 9.72 24.05
C PHE A 315 -15.36 8.99 22.96
N THR A 316 -15.99 9.78 22.09
CA THR A 316 -16.64 9.25 20.89
C THR A 316 -15.60 8.98 19.82
N ALA A 317 -15.69 7.81 19.19
CA ALA A 317 -14.87 7.43 18.05
C ALA A 317 -15.71 6.70 17.00
N ASN A 318 -15.39 6.92 15.73
CA ASN A 318 -15.92 6.12 14.62
C ASN A 318 -14.80 5.39 13.85
N SER A 319 -13.56 5.48 14.35
CA SER A 319 -12.34 4.82 13.86
C SER A 319 -12.16 3.42 14.48
N PHE A 320 -13.25 2.68 14.64
CA PHE A 320 -13.26 1.33 15.19
C PHE A 320 -13.09 0.27 14.10
N THR A 321 -12.40 -0.82 14.39
CA THR A 321 -12.26 -1.96 13.48
C THR A 321 -12.04 -3.27 14.24
N SER A 322 -12.67 -4.36 13.79
CA SER A 322 -12.34 -5.72 14.22
C SER A 322 -11.04 -6.19 13.55
N VAL A 323 -10.12 -6.76 14.33
CA VAL A 323 -8.77 -7.13 13.84
C VAL A 323 -8.62 -8.62 13.64
N SER A 324 -8.99 -9.41 14.66
CA SER A 324 -8.74 -10.85 14.68
C SER A 324 -9.83 -11.56 15.48
N LEU A 325 -10.17 -12.78 15.08
CA LEU A 325 -11.05 -13.67 15.85
C LEU A 325 -10.27 -14.55 16.82
N ASP A 326 -9.06 -15.00 16.45
CA ASP A 326 -8.18 -15.80 17.33
C ASP A 326 -6.71 -15.34 17.23
N PRO A 327 -6.17 -14.65 18.25
CA PRO A 327 -6.90 -14.19 19.44
C PRO A 327 -7.94 -13.10 19.11
N PRO A 328 -8.97 -12.89 19.95
CA PRO A 328 -10.01 -11.89 19.70
C PRO A 328 -9.46 -10.48 19.92
N LEU A 329 -9.22 -9.75 18.84
CA LEU A 329 -8.62 -8.40 18.85
C LEU A 329 -9.51 -7.39 18.14
N VAL A 330 -9.55 -6.18 18.71
CA VAL A 330 -10.21 -5.00 18.15
C VAL A 330 -9.27 -3.79 18.23
N LEU A 331 -9.52 -2.77 17.41
CA LEU A 331 -8.76 -1.52 17.48
C LEU A 331 -9.67 -0.28 17.45
N VAL A 332 -9.17 0.81 18.04
CA VAL A 332 -9.78 2.14 17.94
C VAL A 332 -8.71 3.24 18.04
N CYS A 333 -8.90 4.37 17.34
CA CYS A 333 -7.94 5.46 17.33
C CYS A 333 -8.39 6.64 18.20
N ILE A 334 -7.46 7.23 18.96
CA ILE A 334 -7.66 8.45 19.75
C ILE A 334 -6.72 9.55 19.28
N ALA A 335 -7.24 10.76 19.07
CA ALA A 335 -6.41 11.93 18.70
C ALA A 335 -5.53 12.37 19.86
N HIS A 336 -4.28 12.79 19.59
CA HIS A 336 -3.39 13.35 20.62
C HIS A 336 -3.96 14.61 21.28
N LYS A 337 -4.82 15.35 20.56
CA LYS A 337 -5.50 16.55 21.06
C LYS A 337 -6.71 16.25 21.95
N ALA A 338 -7.14 14.99 22.08
CA ALA A 338 -8.26 14.62 22.91
C ALA A 338 -7.89 14.73 24.40
N LEU A 339 -8.76 15.34 25.21
CA LEU A 339 -8.51 15.53 26.65
C LEU A 339 -8.26 14.21 27.41
N GLY A 340 -8.86 13.11 26.94
CA GLY A 340 -8.70 11.79 27.54
C GLY A 340 -7.40 11.06 27.14
N HIS A 341 -6.66 11.54 26.13
CA HIS A 341 -5.52 10.82 25.57
C HIS A 341 -4.48 10.38 26.61
N PRO A 342 -4.03 11.25 27.54
CA PRO A 342 -3.05 10.84 28.55
C PRO A 342 -3.51 9.69 29.45
N VAL A 343 -4.82 9.61 29.72
CA VAL A 343 -5.42 8.51 30.51
C VAL A 343 -5.43 7.23 29.70
N PHE A 344 -5.93 7.26 28.45
CA PHE A 344 -5.95 6.08 27.58
C PHE A 344 -4.55 5.56 27.24
N ALA A 345 -3.54 6.44 27.15
CA ALA A 345 -2.16 6.05 26.88
C ALA A 345 -1.52 5.25 28.02
N THR A 346 -2.06 5.35 29.24
CA THR A 346 -1.56 4.65 30.44
C THR A 346 -2.54 3.62 31.00
N ALA A 347 -3.77 3.55 30.46
CA ALA A 347 -4.80 2.62 30.88
C ALA A 347 -4.43 1.17 30.56
N LYS A 348 -4.76 0.26 31.48
CA LYS A 348 -4.56 -1.19 31.30
C LYS A 348 -5.71 -1.86 30.56
N SER A 349 -6.87 -1.24 30.55
CA SER A 349 -8.10 -1.76 29.97
C SER A 349 -8.98 -0.63 29.46
N PHE A 350 -9.88 -0.96 28.54
CA PHE A 350 -10.88 -0.05 28.01
C PHE A 350 -12.08 -0.85 27.49
N ALA A 351 -13.24 -0.22 27.42
CA ALA A 351 -14.41 -0.79 26.76
C ALA A 351 -14.79 0.01 25.51
N ILE A 352 -15.31 -0.68 24.50
CA ILE A 352 -15.84 -0.09 23.27
C ILE A 352 -17.35 -0.31 23.27
N ASN A 353 -18.12 0.77 23.26
CA ASN A 353 -19.58 0.74 23.30
C ASN A 353 -20.14 1.20 21.95
N VAL A 354 -20.66 0.28 21.15
CA VAL A 354 -21.27 0.56 19.84
C VAL A 354 -22.67 1.13 20.07
N LEU A 355 -22.90 2.37 19.63
CA LEU A 355 -24.11 3.11 19.97
C LEU A 355 -25.32 2.72 19.11
N ASN A 356 -26.51 2.78 19.70
CA ASN A 356 -27.78 2.71 18.99
C ASN A 356 -28.25 4.09 18.49
N GLU A 357 -29.27 4.13 17.64
CA GLU A 357 -29.81 5.37 17.04
C GLU A 357 -30.25 6.43 18.08
N ASP A 358 -30.81 6.01 19.22
CA ASP A 358 -31.28 6.91 20.29
C ASP A 358 -30.13 7.56 21.08
N GLN A 359 -28.92 6.98 21.01
CA GLN A 359 -27.74 7.44 21.72
C GLN A 359 -26.96 8.55 20.97
N LYS A 360 -27.56 9.19 19.96
CA LYS A 360 -26.98 10.35 19.25
C LYS A 360 -26.57 11.49 20.19
N ALA A 361 -27.38 11.77 21.22
CA ALA A 361 -27.07 12.81 22.20
C ALA A 361 -25.80 12.47 23.00
N ALA A 362 -25.66 11.22 23.44
CA ALA A 362 -24.49 10.73 24.15
C ALA A 362 -23.22 10.85 23.28
N SER A 363 -23.28 10.46 22.01
CA SER A 363 -22.19 10.65 21.05
C SER A 363 -21.71 12.10 20.99
N GLY A 364 -22.63 13.06 20.93
CA GLY A 364 -22.29 14.50 20.91
C GLY A 364 -21.58 14.96 22.19
N ILE A 365 -22.06 14.51 23.36
CA ILE A 365 -21.48 14.85 24.67
C ILE A 365 -20.07 14.28 24.80
N PHE A 366 -19.88 13.00 24.44
CA PHE A 366 -18.59 12.32 24.53
C PHE A 366 -17.57 12.82 23.50
N ALA A 367 -18.00 13.39 22.37
CA ALA A 367 -17.14 14.09 21.41
C ALA A 367 -16.74 15.51 21.88
N SER A 368 -17.47 16.08 22.84
CA SER A 368 -17.25 17.44 23.35
C SER A 368 -16.21 17.51 24.47
N LYS A 369 -15.97 18.74 24.98
CA LYS A 369 -15.14 19.02 26.16
C LYS A 369 -15.95 19.15 27.46
N ALA A 370 -17.17 18.60 27.52
CA ALA A 370 -17.98 18.61 28.73
C ALA A 370 -17.23 17.97 29.92
N ALA A 371 -17.38 18.55 31.11
CA ALA A 371 -16.65 18.14 32.32
C ALA A 371 -17.15 16.81 32.90
N ASP A 372 -18.48 16.62 32.95
CA ASP A 372 -19.10 15.39 33.44
C ASP A 372 -19.91 14.72 32.32
N LYS A 373 -19.22 13.88 31.54
CA LYS A 373 -19.81 13.15 30.41
C LYS A 373 -20.65 11.95 30.87
N PHE A 374 -20.29 11.34 32.00
CA PHE A 374 -20.92 10.10 32.45
C PHE A 374 -22.26 10.35 33.15
N ALA A 375 -22.53 11.57 33.63
CA ALA A 375 -23.86 11.95 34.10
C ALA A 375 -24.96 11.87 33.02
N SER A 376 -24.62 11.87 31.73
CA SER A 376 -25.61 11.80 30.64
C SER A 376 -25.98 10.39 30.19
N VAL A 377 -25.38 9.35 30.77
CA VAL A 377 -25.57 7.95 30.35
C VAL A 377 -25.62 7.01 31.56
N GLY A 378 -26.46 5.98 31.48
CA GLY A 378 -26.36 4.82 32.38
C GLY A 378 -25.15 3.96 32.00
N TRP A 379 -24.44 3.44 32.99
CA TRP A 379 -23.30 2.54 32.77
C TRP A 379 -23.03 1.66 33.98
N GLN A 380 -22.38 0.53 33.73
CA GLN A 380 -21.94 -0.42 34.75
C GLN A 380 -20.47 -0.83 34.52
N PRO A 381 -19.73 -1.20 35.56
CA PRO A 381 -18.36 -1.69 35.38
C PRO A 381 -18.38 -3.06 34.68
N GLY A 382 -17.62 -3.18 33.59
CA GLY A 382 -17.34 -4.45 32.93
C GLY A 382 -16.40 -5.35 33.75
N ARG A 383 -16.05 -6.50 33.19
CA ARG A 383 -15.10 -7.46 33.76
C ARG A 383 -13.73 -6.85 34.09
N THR A 384 -13.24 -5.92 33.28
CA THR A 384 -11.97 -5.22 33.50
C THR A 384 -12.10 -3.98 34.40
N GLY A 385 -13.33 -3.65 34.82
CA GLY A 385 -13.68 -2.41 35.50
C GLY A 385 -13.98 -1.23 34.57
N SER A 386 -13.76 -1.37 33.25
CA SER A 386 -14.06 -0.32 32.27
C SER A 386 -15.58 -0.08 32.17
N PRO A 387 -16.07 1.17 32.03
CA PRO A 387 -17.50 1.47 31.93
C PRO A 387 -18.16 0.88 30.66
N VAL A 388 -19.13 -0.02 30.82
CA VAL A 388 -20.01 -0.50 29.76
C VAL A 388 -21.30 0.31 29.80
N LEU A 389 -21.68 0.94 28.68
CA LEU A 389 -22.83 1.84 28.61
C LEU A 389 -24.14 1.08 28.38
N ASP A 390 -25.17 1.47 29.11
CA ASP A 390 -26.50 0.88 28.98
C ASP A 390 -27.10 1.18 27.60
N GLY A 391 -27.72 0.16 26.99
CA GLY A 391 -28.44 0.29 25.73
C GLY A 391 -27.58 0.29 24.47
N SER A 392 -26.24 0.23 24.58
CA SER A 392 -25.38 0.04 23.41
C SER A 392 -25.75 -1.23 22.62
N VAL A 393 -25.68 -1.17 21.29
CA VAL A 393 -26.01 -2.32 20.40
C VAL A 393 -25.04 -3.47 20.65
N ALA A 394 -23.78 -3.13 20.89
CA ALA A 394 -22.76 -4.08 21.30
C ALA A 394 -21.75 -3.38 22.24
N SER A 395 -21.16 -4.15 23.14
CA SER A 395 -20.06 -3.71 24.00
C SER A 395 -18.93 -4.72 23.97
N PHE A 396 -17.69 -4.24 24.01
CA PHE A 396 -16.49 -5.08 24.05
C PHE A 396 -15.59 -4.59 25.18
N ASP A 397 -15.42 -5.39 26.22
CA ASP A 397 -14.55 -5.09 27.35
C ASP A 397 -13.16 -5.71 27.13
N CYS A 398 -12.13 -4.87 27.10
CA CYS A 398 -10.83 -5.21 26.56
C CYS A 398 -9.69 -4.94 27.55
N ASP A 399 -8.69 -5.82 27.55
CA ASP A 399 -7.36 -5.47 28.03
C ASP A 399 -6.59 -4.74 26.94
N MET A 400 -5.77 -3.76 27.32
CA MET A 400 -4.85 -3.09 26.39
C MET A 400 -3.74 -4.07 25.97
N GLU A 401 -3.76 -4.48 24.70
CA GLU A 401 -2.72 -5.34 24.11
C GLU A 401 -1.53 -4.51 23.64
N ARG A 402 -1.80 -3.40 22.94
CA ARG A 402 -0.76 -2.54 22.38
C ARG A 402 -1.26 -1.13 22.11
N LEU A 403 -0.41 -0.16 22.40
CA LEU A 403 -0.54 1.23 21.96
C LEU A 403 0.46 1.49 20.81
N VAL A 404 -0.01 2.04 19.69
CA VAL A 404 0.85 2.37 18.53
C VAL A 404 0.68 3.84 18.15
N GLU A 405 1.79 4.56 18.04
CA GLU A 405 1.81 5.96 17.57
C GLU A 405 1.61 6.02 16.05
N ALA A 406 0.65 6.81 15.59
CA ALA A 406 0.26 6.90 14.18
C ALA A 406 -0.12 8.35 13.80
N GLY A 407 0.89 9.19 13.54
CA GLY A 407 0.69 10.58 13.14
C GLY A 407 0.17 11.44 14.29
N ASP A 408 -1.01 12.06 14.10
CA ASP A 408 -1.67 12.87 15.14
C ASP A 408 -2.65 12.07 16.02
N HIS A 409 -2.63 10.75 15.92
CA HIS A 409 -3.43 9.80 16.70
C HIS A 409 -2.58 8.65 17.27
N SER A 410 -3.07 8.06 18.37
CA SER A 410 -2.61 6.76 18.85
C SER A 410 -3.66 5.69 18.56
N ILE A 411 -3.21 4.50 18.16
CA ILE A 411 -4.03 3.31 17.92
C ILE A 411 -4.02 2.46 19.18
N LEU A 412 -5.21 2.25 19.77
CA LEU A 412 -5.43 1.32 20.86
C LEU A 412 -5.80 -0.03 20.28
N ILE A 413 -5.00 -1.06 20.52
CA ILE A 413 -5.32 -2.45 20.18
C ILE A 413 -5.71 -3.16 21.47
N GLY A 414 -6.94 -3.66 21.51
CA GLY A 414 -7.53 -4.31 22.68
C GLY A 414 -7.76 -5.79 22.44
N ARG A 415 -7.47 -6.62 23.45
CA ARG A 415 -7.85 -8.02 23.49
C ARG A 415 -9.17 -8.17 24.24
N VAL A 416 -10.20 -8.66 23.54
CA VAL A 416 -11.55 -8.77 24.09
C VAL A 416 -11.58 -9.84 25.19
N ARG A 417 -12.11 -9.48 26.36
CA ARG A 417 -12.26 -10.35 27.55
C ARG A 417 -13.70 -10.70 27.84
N ASP A 418 -14.61 -9.82 27.47
CA ASP A 418 -16.05 -10.00 27.57
C ASP A 418 -16.76 -9.15 26.52
N PHE A 419 -17.96 -9.56 26.11
CA PHE A 419 -18.75 -8.79 25.14
C PHE A 419 -20.25 -9.10 25.26
N GLU A 420 -21.08 -8.12 24.94
CA GLU A 420 -22.53 -8.28 24.84
C GLU A 420 -23.05 -7.65 23.53
N HIS A 421 -24.21 -8.10 23.06
CA HIS A 421 -24.89 -7.48 21.93
C HIS A 421 -26.41 -7.66 22.01
N ASN A 422 -27.15 -6.82 21.28
CA ASN A 422 -28.60 -6.91 21.11
C ASN A 422 -29.00 -6.62 19.65
N SER A 423 -30.32 -6.51 19.39
CA SER A 423 -30.90 -6.29 18.05
C SER A 423 -31.32 -4.85 17.77
N ALA A 424 -30.92 -3.88 18.59
CA ALA A 424 -31.22 -2.47 18.34
C ALA A 424 -30.47 -1.95 17.11
N GLN A 425 -31.03 -0.92 16.45
CA GLN A 425 -30.41 -0.35 15.25
C GLN A 425 -29.19 0.51 15.63
N PRO A 426 -28.04 0.34 14.96
CA PRO A 426 -26.84 1.09 15.26
C PRO A 426 -26.90 2.52 14.73
N LEU A 427 -26.28 3.44 15.46
CA LEU A 427 -26.04 4.80 14.98
C LEU A 427 -24.91 4.80 13.95
N GLY A 428 -25.20 5.23 12.74
CA GLY A 428 -24.23 5.41 11.66
C GLY A 428 -23.66 6.82 11.59
N TYR A 429 -22.50 6.95 10.96
CA TYR A 429 -21.84 8.22 10.66
C TYR A 429 -21.19 8.18 9.27
N CYS A 430 -21.56 9.15 8.43
CA CYS A 430 -21.05 9.28 7.06
C CYS A 430 -21.03 10.75 6.65
N ARG A 431 -19.97 11.18 5.98
CA ARG A 431 -19.74 12.54 5.46
C ARG A 431 -19.99 13.65 6.50
N GLY A 432 -19.61 13.39 7.76
CA GLY A 432 -19.76 14.36 8.84
C GLY A 432 -21.16 14.43 9.47
N ALA A 433 -22.09 13.58 9.04
CA ALA A 433 -23.46 13.53 9.53
C ALA A 433 -23.79 12.17 10.15
N TYR A 434 -24.67 12.18 11.15
CA TYR A 434 -25.27 10.97 11.69
C TYR A 434 -26.27 10.39 10.68
N VAL A 435 -26.20 9.08 10.47
CA VAL A 435 -27.12 8.31 9.65
C VAL A 435 -27.81 7.30 10.55
N ALA A 436 -29.13 7.39 10.65
CA ALA A 436 -29.95 6.37 11.28
C ALA A 436 -30.66 5.60 10.16
N PRO A 437 -30.31 4.33 9.92
CA PRO A 437 -31.02 3.47 8.97
C PRO A 437 -32.55 3.52 9.09
N GLY A 438 -33.11 3.75 10.29
CA GLY A 438 -34.54 3.91 10.52
C GLY A 438 -35.13 5.24 10.02
N LEU A 439 -34.38 6.34 10.10
CA LEU A 439 -34.88 7.70 9.78
C LEU A 439 -34.95 8.01 8.27
N SER A 440 -34.16 7.32 7.44
CA SER A 440 -34.27 7.44 5.97
C SER A 440 -35.52 6.78 5.38
N GLN A 441 -36.20 5.92 6.12
CA GLN A 441 -37.37 5.17 5.65
C GLN A 441 -38.68 5.94 5.90
N ASP A 442 -38.80 6.61 7.04
CA ASP A 442 -39.98 7.42 7.35
C ASP A 442 -39.97 8.75 6.58
N ALA A 443 -38.80 9.36 6.37
CA ALA A 443 -38.66 10.67 5.74
C ALA A 443 -38.91 10.68 4.21
N LEU A 444 -38.56 9.60 3.49
CA LEU A 444 -38.86 9.49 2.05
C LEU A 444 -40.33 9.12 1.78
N ALA A 445 -40.99 8.42 2.71
CA ALA A 445 -42.38 7.99 2.57
C ALA A 445 -43.41 9.05 3.04
N ALA A 446 -43.02 9.96 3.95
CA ALA A 446 -43.95 10.88 4.61
C ALA A 446 -44.15 12.24 3.91
N THR A 447 -43.41 12.57 2.84
CA THR A 447 -43.39 13.96 2.31
C THR A 447 -44.28 14.26 1.10
N GLN A 448 -44.95 13.29 0.48
CA GLN A 448 -45.84 13.57 -0.67
C GLN A 448 -47.26 12.99 -0.50
N PRO A 449 -48.32 13.83 -0.56
CA PRO A 449 -49.70 13.34 -0.69
C PRO A 449 -49.82 12.47 -1.94
N GLY A 450 -50.28 11.22 -1.78
CA GLY A 450 -50.45 10.28 -2.90
C GLY A 450 -49.43 9.14 -2.98
N THR A 451 -48.53 9.01 -1.98
CA THR A 451 -47.53 7.93 -1.93
C THR A 451 -48.14 6.59 -1.49
N ASP A 452 -47.92 5.54 -2.28
CA ASP A 452 -48.20 4.16 -1.88
C ASP A 452 -46.90 3.47 -1.42
N VAL A 453 -46.92 2.89 -0.21
CA VAL A 453 -45.78 2.21 0.39
C VAL A 453 -46.07 0.72 0.48
N GLY A 454 -45.19 -0.09 -0.12
CA GLY A 454 -45.26 -1.54 -0.09
C GLY A 454 -44.00 -2.20 0.48
N ALA A 455 -44.07 -3.52 0.68
CA ALA A 455 -42.96 -4.31 1.17
C ALA A 455 -42.83 -5.67 0.48
N ILE A 456 -41.59 -6.03 0.17
CA ILE A 456 -41.17 -7.39 -0.18
C ILE A 456 -40.70 -8.04 1.13
N LEU A 457 -41.56 -8.86 1.73
CA LEU A 457 -41.30 -9.50 3.02
C LEU A 457 -40.84 -10.94 2.80
N GLU A 458 -39.60 -11.23 3.20
CA GLU A 458 -38.95 -12.52 3.00
C GLU A 458 -38.83 -13.32 4.32
N ASN A 459 -39.07 -14.62 4.24
CA ASN A 459 -38.77 -15.57 5.32
C ASN A 459 -38.34 -16.91 4.71
N GLY A 460 -37.06 -17.26 4.90
CA GLY A 460 -36.51 -18.57 4.52
C GLY A 460 -36.66 -18.89 3.03
N GLY A 461 -36.31 -17.94 2.14
CA GLY A 461 -36.40 -18.12 0.68
C GLY A 461 -37.79 -17.93 0.07
N ARG A 462 -38.79 -17.59 0.89
CA ARG A 462 -40.17 -17.34 0.46
C ARG A 462 -40.58 -15.90 0.68
N ILE A 463 -41.36 -15.36 -0.24
CA ILE A 463 -41.95 -14.02 -0.15
C ILE A 463 -43.43 -14.12 0.22
N LEU A 464 -43.86 -13.20 1.10
CA LEU A 464 -45.25 -13.05 1.48
C LEU A 464 -46.05 -12.29 0.41
N PHE A 465 -47.13 -12.92 -0.06
CA PHE A 465 -48.14 -12.33 -0.95
C PHE A 465 -49.52 -12.35 -0.31
N LEU A 466 -50.36 -11.41 -0.75
CA LEU A 466 -51.80 -11.38 -0.48
C LEU A 466 -52.55 -11.89 -1.71
N GLU A 467 -53.46 -12.85 -1.50
CA GLU A 467 -54.33 -13.39 -2.54
C GLU A 467 -55.51 -12.43 -2.77
N THR A 468 -55.72 -12.06 -4.04
CA THR A 468 -56.81 -11.18 -4.48
C THR A 468 -57.65 -11.88 -5.55
N ALA A 469 -58.82 -11.34 -5.88
CA ALA A 469 -59.67 -11.89 -6.94
C ALA A 469 -58.95 -11.94 -8.31
N ASP A 470 -57.96 -11.07 -8.52
CA ASP A 470 -57.26 -10.90 -9.79
C ASP A 470 -55.87 -11.58 -9.82
N GLY A 471 -55.41 -12.13 -8.70
CA GLY A 471 -54.14 -12.84 -8.59
C GLY A 471 -53.43 -12.62 -7.25
N PHE A 472 -52.17 -12.20 -7.31
CA PHE A 472 -51.33 -11.96 -6.13
C PHE A 472 -50.81 -10.53 -6.08
N GLU A 473 -50.76 -9.97 -4.87
CA GLU A 473 -50.20 -8.64 -4.60
C GLU A 473 -49.23 -8.66 -3.41
N LEU A 474 -48.27 -7.75 -3.42
CA LEU A 474 -47.43 -7.49 -2.25
C LEU A 474 -48.20 -6.64 -1.22
N PRO A 475 -47.89 -6.78 0.09
CA PRO A 475 -48.43 -5.88 1.11
C PRO A 475 -48.14 -4.42 0.75
N ARG A 476 -49.19 -3.59 0.66
CA ARG A 476 -49.11 -2.18 0.29
C ARG A 476 -50.21 -1.37 0.98
N GLY A 477 -49.89 -0.14 1.39
CA GLY A 477 -50.84 0.85 1.90
C GLY A 477 -50.52 2.27 1.45
N ARG A 478 -51.38 3.23 1.80
CA ARG A 478 -51.17 4.67 1.58
C ARG A 478 -50.23 5.20 2.65
N GLY A 479 -48.96 5.35 2.30
CA GLY A 479 -47.92 5.69 3.25
C GLY A 479 -47.57 4.52 4.19
N LEU A 480 -46.53 4.73 4.99
CA LEU A 480 -46.08 3.75 5.97
C LEU A 480 -47.00 3.68 7.20
N GLY A 481 -47.43 4.86 7.68
CA GLY A 481 -48.39 5.06 8.77
C GLY A 481 -48.06 4.34 10.08
N SER A 482 -49.07 4.17 10.94
CA SER A 482 -48.97 3.48 12.22
C SER A 482 -49.84 2.22 12.23
N ALA A 483 -49.63 1.31 13.19
CA ALA A 483 -50.43 0.09 13.31
C ALA A 483 -51.95 0.33 13.49
N GLY A 484 -52.36 1.53 13.92
CA GLY A 484 -53.77 1.92 14.06
C GLY A 484 -54.38 2.57 12.81
N ASP A 485 -53.60 2.82 11.75
CA ASP A 485 -54.08 3.43 10.50
C ASP A 485 -54.34 2.34 9.45
N ASP A 486 -55.62 1.96 9.29
CA ASP A 486 -56.08 0.87 8.43
C ASP A 486 -55.74 1.05 6.94
N LYS A 487 -55.44 2.29 6.52
CA LYS A 487 -55.06 2.59 5.14
C LYS A 487 -53.56 2.49 4.90
N SER A 488 -52.75 2.42 5.95
CA SER A 488 -51.29 2.39 5.87
C SER A 488 -50.73 0.98 5.75
N LEU A 489 -49.47 0.86 5.32
CA LEU A 489 -48.79 -0.45 5.27
C LEU A 489 -48.72 -1.09 6.67
N ARG A 490 -48.33 -0.33 7.70
CA ARG A 490 -48.22 -0.87 9.07
C ARG A 490 -49.58 -1.31 9.63
N GLY A 491 -50.64 -0.57 9.36
CA GLY A 491 -52.00 -0.97 9.78
C GLY A 491 -52.51 -2.20 9.03
N LEU A 492 -52.22 -2.34 7.73
CA LEU A 492 -52.56 -3.53 6.97
C LEU A 492 -51.85 -4.78 7.51
N LEU A 493 -50.55 -4.68 7.81
CA LEU A 493 -49.78 -5.79 8.40
C LEU A 493 -50.31 -6.16 9.78
N ALA A 494 -50.61 -5.17 10.63
CA ALA A 494 -51.19 -5.38 11.94
C ALA A 494 -52.57 -6.06 11.87
N ALA A 495 -53.45 -5.65 10.95
CA ALA A 495 -54.76 -6.27 10.74
C ALA A 495 -54.65 -7.76 10.31
N LYS A 496 -53.57 -8.10 9.60
CA LYS A 496 -53.25 -9.47 9.21
C LYS A 496 -52.46 -10.25 10.27
N ALA A 497 -52.15 -9.63 11.41
CA ALA A 497 -51.29 -10.18 12.47
C ALA A 497 -49.91 -10.61 11.93
N ILE A 498 -49.34 -9.80 11.03
CA ILE A 498 -48.00 -9.98 10.50
C ILE A 498 -47.07 -9.05 11.26
N GLU A 499 -46.16 -9.62 12.04
CA GLU A 499 -45.05 -8.89 12.63
C GLU A 499 -43.90 -8.87 11.62
N ALA A 500 -43.72 -7.72 10.96
CA ALA A 500 -42.71 -7.51 9.94
C ALA A 500 -41.66 -6.51 10.40
N GLN A 501 -40.40 -6.80 10.08
CA GLN A 501 -39.27 -5.89 10.21
C GLN A 501 -38.93 -5.34 8.83
N LEU A 502 -39.23 -4.06 8.60
CA LEU A 502 -38.83 -3.40 7.35
C LEU A 502 -37.34 -3.05 7.41
N GLY A 503 -36.61 -3.46 6.39
CA GLY A 503 -35.21 -3.16 6.13
C GLY A 503 -35.08 -2.10 5.03
N PHE A 504 -34.14 -2.28 4.11
CA PHE A 504 -33.75 -1.22 3.17
C PHE A 504 -34.77 -0.94 2.06
N LEU A 505 -34.75 0.30 1.55
CA LEU A 505 -35.50 0.72 0.38
C LEU A 505 -35.02 -0.05 -0.87
N PHE A 506 -35.96 -0.64 -1.62
CA PHE A 506 -35.68 -1.43 -2.82
C PHE A 506 -35.96 -0.65 -4.11
N ALA A 507 -37.10 0.02 -4.17
CA ALA A 507 -37.54 0.73 -5.36
C ALA A 507 -38.37 1.96 -5.00
N VAL A 508 -38.16 3.03 -5.76
CA VAL A 508 -39.01 4.21 -5.80
C VAL A 508 -39.33 4.51 -7.26
N TRP A 509 -40.62 4.65 -7.58
CA TRP A 509 -41.02 5.09 -8.89
C TRP A 509 -42.30 5.92 -8.87
N ASP A 510 -42.48 6.71 -9.92
CA ASP A 510 -43.69 7.50 -10.14
C ASP A 510 -44.56 6.91 -11.27
N ASP A 511 -45.89 7.01 -11.14
CA ASP A 511 -46.82 6.69 -12.21
C ASP A 511 -46.69 7.69 -13.37
N ALA A 512 -46.73 7.19 -14.62
CA ALA A 512 -46.79 8.01 -15.81
C ALA A 512 -48.21 8.62 -15.98
N GLY A 513 -48.39 9.89 -15.63
CA GLY A 513 -49.65 10.61 -15.82
C GLY A 513 -49.70 11.98 -15.13
N PRO A 514 -50.75 12.80 -15.42
CA PRO A 514 -50.88 14.17 -14.90
C PRO A 514 -51.21 14.23 -13.40
N VAL A 515 -51.69 13.14 -12.81
CA VAL A 515 -51.78 12.95 -11.35
C VAL A 515 -50.84 11.80 -11.00
N SER A 516 -49.57 12.13 -10.78
CA SER A 516 -48.54 11.13 -10.53
C SER A 516 -48.60 10.67 -9.07
N ARG A 517 -48.60 9.35 -8.86
CA ARG A 517 -48.46 8.74 -7.54
C ARG A 517 -47.08 8.13 -7.43
N THR A 518 -46.43 8.37 -6.31
CA THR A 518 -45.15 7.76 -5.98
C THR A 518 -45.36 6.43 -5.29
N HIS A 519 -44.60 5.43 -5.70
CA HIS A 519 -44.60 4.09 -5.12
C HIS A 519 -43.24 3.85 -4.49
N VAL A 520 -43.26 3.38 -3.24
CA VAL A 520 -42.05 3.15 -2.43
C VAL A 520 -42.11 1.72 -1.91
N TYR A 521 -41.12 0.89 -2.22
CA TYR A 521 -41.07 -0.49 -1.77
C TYR A 521 -39.85 -0.77 -0.91
N TYR A 522 -40.08 -1.33 0.27
CA TYR A 522 -39.05 -1.80 1.19
C TYR A 522 -38.79 -3.29 1.02
N ARG A 523 -37.56 -3.74 1.28
CA ARG A 523 -37.29 -5.13 1.66
C ARG A 523 -37.49 -5.27 3.16
N GLY A 524 -37.95 -6.41 3.61
CA GLY A 524 -38.07 -6.70 5.03
C GLY A 524 -38.13 -8.19 5.30
N THR A 525 -38.08 -8.54 6.58
CA THR A 525 -38.34 -9.89 7.07
C THR A 525 -39.65 -9.90 7.86
N PHE A 526 -40.20 -11.08 8.10
CA PHE A 526 -41.38 -11.23 8.93
C PHE A 526 -41.36 -12.57 9.64
N ASP A 527 -42.00 -12.64 10.80
CA ASP A 527 -42.19 -13.90 11.51
C ASP A 527 -43.41 -14.65 10.97
N VAL A 528 -43.32 -15.98 10.90
CA VAL A 528 -44.36 -16.83 10.30
C VAL A 528 -45.68 -16.61 11.05
N PRO A 529 -46.75 -16.14 10.37
CA PRO A 529 -48.03 -15.88 11.03
C PRO A 529 -48.59 -17.15 11.68
N ALA A 530 -49.13 -17.03 12.90
CA ALA A 530 -49.66 -18.15 13.69
C ALA A 530 -50.92 -18.83 13.09
N SER A 531 -51.43 -18.39 11.93
CA SER A 531 -52.65 -18.91 11.30
C SER A 531 -52.62 -18.80 9.77
N SER A 532 -53.01 -19.87 9.08
CA SER A 532 -52.83 -20.09 7.64
C SER A 532 -53.95 -19.58 6.73
N ASP A 533 -54.95 -18.86 7.22
CA ASP A 533 -56.10 -18.48 6.36
C ASP A 533 -56.61 -17.04 6.55
N ARG A 534 -55.79 -16.07 6.12
CA ARG A 534 -56.19 -14.66 5.94
C ARG A 534 -55.92 -14.15 4.52
N GLY A 535 -55.90 -15.05 3.54
CA GLY A 535 -55.49 -14.72 2.17
C GLY A 535 -54.00 -14.38 2.07
N ILE A 536 -53.17 -14.94 2.96
CA ILE A 536 -51.70 -14.81 2.93
C ILE A 536 -51.14 -16.08 2.27
N ARG A 537 -50.19 -15.91 1.36
CA ARG A 537 -49.50 -17.02 0.67
C ARG A 537 -48.00 -16.76 0.68
N LEU A 538 -47.22 -17.78 1.06
CA LEU A 538 -45.77 -17.74 1.01
C LEU A 538 -45.32 -18.44 -0.26
N ILE A 539 -44.64 -17.72 -1.15
CA ILE A 539 -44.22 -18.23 -2.45
C ILE A 539 -42.70 -18.26 -2.51
N GLU A 540 -42.13 -19.39 -2.92
CA GLU A 540 -40.69 -19.53 -3.19
C GLU A 540 -40.23 -18.50 -4.23
N ILE A 541 -39.05 -17.88 -4.01
CA ILE A 541 -38.52 -16.83 -4.90
C ILE A 541 -38.49 -17.29 -6.37
N ASP A 542 -38.05 -18.52 -6.64
CA ASP A 542 -37.97 -19.08 -7.99
C ASP A 542 -39.33 -19.38 -8.65
N ALA A 543 -40.41 -19.38 -7.87
CA ALA A 543 -41.77 -19.58 -8.36
C ALA A 543 -42.47 -18.26 -8.72
N ILE A 544 -41.90 -17.10 -8.34
CA ILE A 544 -42.53 -15.77 -8.50
C ILE A 544 -42.79 -15.42 -9.97
N GLU A 545 -41.89 -15.81 -10.88
CA GLU A 545 -42.05 -15.52 -12.32
C GLU A 545 -43.31 -16.14 -12.94
N ARG A 546 -43.89 -17.16 -12.29
CA ARG A 546 -45.11 -17.86 -12.73
C ARG A 546 -46.38 -17.30 -12.09
N LEU A 547 -46.27 -16.35 -11.15
CA LEU A 547 -47.42 -15.77 -10.47
C LEU A 547 -48.15 -14.76 -11.37
N LYS A 548 -49.48 -14.77 -11.29
CA LYS A 548 -50.32 -13.73 -11.90
C LYS A 548 -50.31 -12.48 -11.01
N ILE A 549 -49.39 -11.57 -11.27
CA ILE A 549 -49.32 -10.24 -10.63
C ILE A 549 -50.00 -9.22 -11.54
N ALA A 550 -51.11 -8.62 -11.10
CA ALA A 550 -51.94 -7.74 -11.94
C ALA A 550 -51.21 -6.46 -12.37
N ASP A 551 -50.43 -5.86 -11.47
CA ASP A 551 -49.70 -4.63 -11.71
C ASP A 551 -48.38 -4.89 -12.48
N PRO A 552 -48.21 -4.35 -13.71
CA PRO A 552 -47.03 -4.60 -14.53
C PRO A 552 -45.75 -3.97 -13.94
N ALA A 553 -45.84 -2.86 -13.20
CA ALA A 553 -44.69 -2.23 -12.56
C ALA A 553 -44.18 -3.08 -11.39
N ILE A 554 -45.10 -3.59 -10.57
CA ILE A 554 -44.76 -4.54 -9.48
C ILE A 554 -44.17 -5.83 -10.06
N ARG A 555 -44.74 -6.33 -11.17
CA ARG A 555 -44.20 -7.52 -11.85
C ARG A 555 -42.76 -7.31 -12.32
N SER A 556 -42.47 -6.18 -12.97
CA SER A 556 -41.12 -5.81 -13.39
C SER A 556 -40.15 -5.70 -12.21
N MET A 557 -40.58 -5.03 -11.13
CA MET A 557 -39.81 -4.92 -9.89
C MET A 557 -39.50 -6.29 -9.28
N LEU A 558 -40.46 -7.22 -9.25
CA LEU A 558 -40.26 -8.56 -8.72
C LEU A 558 -39.36 -9.43 -9.62
N SER A 559 -39.46 -9.33 -10.95
CA SER A 559 -38.50 -9.98 -11.85
C SER A 559 -37.07 -9.48 -11.60
N ARG A 560 -36.90 -8.19 -11.29
CA ARG A 560 -35.61 -7.63 -10.87
C ARG A 560 -35.14 -8.23 -9.54
N TYR A 561 -36.03 -8.30 -8.55
CA TYR A 561 -35.74 -8.89 -7.24
C TYR A 561 -35.22 -10.32 -7.37
N VAL A 562 -35.93 -11.17 -8.12
CA VAL A 562 -35.54 -12.58 -8.37
C VAL A 562 -34.16 -12.66 -9.00
N ARG A 563 -33.88 -11.80 -9.99
CA ARG A 563 -32.55 -11.74 -10.62
C ARG A 563 -31.45 -11.29 -9.66
N GLU A 564 -31.70 -10.30 -8.81
CA GLU A 564 -30.70 -9.79 -7.85
C GLU A 564 -30.41 -10.79 -6.72
N CYS A 565 -31.41 -11.57 -6.30
CA CYS A 565 -31.22 -12.68 -5.36
C CYS A 565 -30.30 -13.78 -5.90
N SER A 566 -30.26 -14.03 -7.22
CA SER A 566 -29.40 -15.09 -7.79
C SER A 566 -27.93 -14.69 -7.96
N VAL A 567 -27.61 -13.40 -7.87
CA VAL A 567 -26.24 -12.86 -8.04
C VAL A 567 -25.72 -12.07 -6.83
N ASP A 568 -26.48 -12.04 -5.74
CA ASP A 568 -26.18 -11.34 -4.47
C ASP A 568 -25.76 -9.87 -4.66
N ALA A 569 -26.42 -9.16 -5.59
CA ALA A 569 -26.12 -7.77 -5.91
C ALA A 569 -27.39 -6.94 -5.92
N PHE A 570 -27.62 -6.19 -4.83
CA PHE A 570 -28.82 -5.35 -4.66
C PHE A 570 -28.52 -3.87 -4.89
N GLY A 571 -29.42 -3.20 -5.63
CA GLY A 571 -29.41 -1.74 -5.84
C GLY A 571 -30.74 -1.09 -5.48
N VAL A 572 -30.83 0.24 -5.56
CA VAL A 572 -32.09 0.98 -5.41
C VAL A 572 -32.55 1.45 -6.80
N TYR A 573 -33.78 1.11 -7.21
CA TYR A 573 -34.36 1.68 -8.44
C TYR A 573 -34.89 3.08 -8.16
N VAL A 574 -34.58 4.03 -9.04
CA VAL A 574 -35.21 5.35 -9.06
C VAL A 574 -35.61 5.68 -10.49
N GLY A 575 -36.90 5.89 -10.75
CA GLY A 575 -37.40 6.21 -12.09
C GLY A 575 -38.92 6.33 -12.17
N ASN A 576 -39.49 5.96 -13.30
CA ASN A 576 -40.93 5.80 -13.49
C ASN A 576 -41.28 4.33 -13.78
N ASN A 577 -42.56 4.06 -14.03
CA ASN A 577 -43.07 2.72 -14.34
C ASN A 577 -42.60 2.11 -15.68
N VAL A 578 -41.82 2.85 -16.49
CA VAL A 578 -41.29 2.44 -17.81
C VAL A 578 -39.75 2.51 -17.86
N GLU A 579 -39.12 3.54 -17.32
CA GLU A 579 -37.68 3.84 -17.41
C GLU A 579 -37.12 4.35 -16.06
N GLY A 580 -35.88 3.99 -15.74
CA GLY A 580 -35.22 4.39 -14.49
C GLY A 580 -33.79 3.88 -14.33
N GLU A 581 -33.11 4.36 -13.28
CA GLU A 581 -31.73 4.02 -12.96
C GLU A 581 -31.69 3.08 -11.75
N VAL A 582 -30.95 1.97 -11.85
CA VAL A 582 -30.60 1.15 -10.67
C VAL A 582 -29.30 1.68 -10.10
N ARG A 583 -29.38 2.31 -8.94
CA ARG A 583 -28.21 2.80 -8.22
C ARG A 583 -27.66 1.67 -7.35
N PRO A 584 -26.48 1.14 -7.62
CA PRO A 584 -25.92 0.08 -6.80
C PRO A 584 -25.62 0.64 -5.40
N LEU A 585 -25.82 -0.18 -4.36
CA LEU A 585 -25.52 0.22 -2.98
C LEU A 585 -24.01 0.47 -2.77
N ALA A 586 -23.16 0.03 -3.72
CA ALA A 586 -21.76 0.40 -3.88
C ALA A 586 -21.44 0.75 -5.35
N ARG A 587 -20.75 1.86 -5.64
CA ARG A 587 -20.26 2.15 -7.00
C ARG A 587 -19.12 1.19 -7.37
N PRO A 588 -19.17 0.47 -8.51
CA PRO A 588 -17.95 -0.06 -9.11
C PRO A 588 -17.05 1.10 -9.52
N SER A 589 -15.76 1.03 -9.18
CA SER A 589 -14.75 1.97 -9.66
C SER A 589 -14.69 1.95 -11.19
N ALA A 590 -14.86 3.11 -11.82
CA ALA A 590 -14.81 3.23 -13.28
C ALA A 590 -13.42 2.86 -13.80
N SER A 591 -13.33 1.77 -14.58
CA SER A 591 -12.20 1.51 -15.46
C SER A 591 -12.28 2.48 -16.63
N THR A 592 -11.36 3.44 -16.69
CA THR A 592 -11.14 4.30 -17.85
C THR A 592 -10.65 3.46 -19.01
N VAL A 593 -11.56 3.09 -19.93
CA VAL A 593 -11.18 2.66 -21.28
C VAL A 593 -10.83 3.92 -22.06
N ASN A 594 -9.55 4.06 -22.35
CA ASN A 594 -9.01 5.13 -23.18
C ASN A 594 -9.38 4.83 -24.64
N THR A 595 -10.38 5.52 -25.19
CA THR A 595 -10.66 5.50 -26.63
C THR A 595 -9.69 6.44 -27.32
N GLY A 596 -8.64 5.89 -27.94
CA GLY A 596 -7.83 6.62 -28.91
C GLY A 596 -8.53 6.67 -30.26
N ASP A 597 -9.00 7.86 -30.63
CA ASP A 597 -8.96 8.38 -32.01
C ASP A 597 -7.50 8.38 -32.50
N HIS A 598 -7.11 8.25 -33.78
CA HIS A 598 -7.73 8.18 -35.10
C HIS A 598 -6.63 7.66 -36.04
N GLY A 599 -6.99 7.12 -37.21
CA GLY A 599 -6.13 7.15 -38.41
C GLY A 599 -5.50 5.84 -38.84
#